data_AF-A0AA35V353-F1
#
_entry.id   AF-A0AA35V353-F1
#
_cell.length_a   1.000
_cell.length_b   1.000
_cell.length_c   1.000
_cell.angle_alpha   90.00
_cell.angle_beta   90.00
_cell.angle_gamma   90.00
#
_symmetry.space_group_name_H-M   'P 1'
#
loop_
_entity.id
_entity.type
_entity.pdbx_description
1 polymer ?
#
loop_
_entity_poly.entity_id
_entity_poly.type
_entity_poly.pdbx_seq_one_letter_code
_entity_poly.pdbx_strand_id
1 'polypeptide(L)'
;MVLVQIPMCNEKEVYQQSIGAVCNLNWPKSKILIQVLDDSDDPTAQLLIKDEVHKWKRDGANIVYRHRVIRDGYKAGNLKSAMNCSYAKDYEFVAIFDADFQPSPDFLTRTVSHFKVIDYVHVF
;
A
#
# COMPACT_ATOMS: atom_id res chain seq x y z
N MET A 1 -5.35 1.07 12.90
CA MET A 1 -4.53 0.18 12.00
C MET A 1 -4.23 0.92 10.70
N VAL A 2 -3.17 0.61 9.95
CA VAL A 2 -2.80 1.36 8.71
C VAL A 2 -2.89 0.48 7.46
N LEU A 3 -3.65 0.93 6.46
CA LEU A 3 -3.63 0.36 5.11
C LEU A 3 -2.66 1.18 4.26
N VAL A 4 -1.71 0.53 3.60
CA VAL A 4 -0.80 1.18 2.65
C VAL A 4 -1.20 0.78 1.24
N GLN A 5 -1.34 1.76 0.35
CA GLN A 5 -1.64 1.55 -1.06
C GLN A 5 -0.50 2.05 -1.93
N ILE A 6 -0.09 1.22 -2.88
CA ILE A 6 0.88 1.55 -3.91
C ILE A 6 0.28 1.24 -5.29
N PRO A 7 -0.35 2.22 -5.96
CA PRO A 7 -0.81 2.08 -7.33
C PRO A 7 0.37 1.99 -8.30
N MET A 8 0.31 1.01 -9.20
CA MET A 8 1.30 0.71 -10.23
C MET A 8 0.60 0.60 -11.60
N CYS A 9 1.27 1.02 -12.65
CA CYS A 9 0.90 0.88 -14.05
C CYS A 9 2.16 0.80 -14.95
N ASN A 10 2.61 -0.42 -15.23
CA ASN A 10 3.75 -0.79 -16.07
C ASN A 10 5.15 -0.42 -15.53
N GLU A 11 5.32 -0.23 -14.22
CA GLU A 11 6.64 0.06 -13.65
C GLU A 11 7.53 -1.20 -13.60
N LYS A 12 8.53 -1.28 -14.47
CA LYS A 12 9.48 -2.40 -14.53
C LYS A 12 10.79 -2.10 -13.81
N GLU A 13 11.10 -0.82 -13.62
CA GLU A 13 12.40 -0.36 -13.14
C GLU A 13 12.40 -0.04 -11.64
N VAL A 14 11.22 0.30 -11.10
CA VAL A 14 11.07 0.81 -9.72
C VAL A 14 10.23 -0.08 -8.80
N TYR A 15 9.55 -1.09 -9.34
CA TYR A 15 8.60 -1.91 -8.55
C TYR A 15 9.26 -2.57 -7.33
N GLN A 16 10.49 -3.08 -7.47
CA GLN A 16 11.21 -3.77 -6.38
C GLN A 16 11.54 -2.82 -5.24
N GLN A 17 12.07 -1.65 -5.57
CA GLN A 17 12.49 -0.65 -4.60
C GLN A 17 11.27 -0.10 -3.86
N SER A 18 10.18 0.17 -4.57
CA SER A 18 9.00 0.78 -3.98
C SER A 18 8.20 -0.22 -3.14
N ILE A 19 8.02 -1.46 -3.61
CA ILE A 19 7.43 -2.54 -2.78
C ILE A 19 8.31 -2.81 -1.56
N GLY A 20 9.63 -2.87 -1.76
CA GLY A 20 10.58 -3.07 -0.67
C GLY A 20 10.52 -1.97 0.38
N ALA A 21 10.43 -0.70 -0.04
CA ALA A 21 10.34 0.44 0.87
C ALA A 21 9.08 0.38 1.74
N VAL A 22 7.90 0.11 1.15
CA VAL A 22 6.65 0.00 1.94
C VAL A 22 6.65 -1.24 2.84
N CYS A 23 7.25 -2.35 2.40
CA CYS A 23 7.42 -3.57 3.21
C CYS A 23 8.36 -3.37 4.41
N ASN A 24 9.30 -2.42 4.32
CA ASN A 24 10.26 -2.09 5.37
C ASN A 24 9.82 -0.95 6.29
N LEU A 25 8.58 -0.46 6.16
CA LEU A 25 8.04 0.52 7.11
C LEU A 25 8.08 -0.04 8.55
N ASN A 26 8.56 0.79 9.47
CA ASN A 26 8.64 0.52 10.90
C ASN A 26 7.26 0.63 11.53
N TRP A 27 6.45 -0.41 11.34
CA TRP A 27 5.13 -0.54 11.93
C TRP A 27 4.87 -2.01 12.29
N PRO A 28 4.12 -2.31 13.38
CA PRO A 28 3.81 -3.68 13.72
C PRO A 28 3.12 -4.40 12.55
N LYS A 29 3.66 -5.55 12.12
CA LYS A 29 3.17 -6.30 10.95
C LYS A 29 1.70 -6.71 11.07
N SER A 30 1.21 -6.96 12.29
CA SER A 30 -0.20 -7.23 12.57
C SER A 30 -1.12 -6.01 12.49
N LYS A 31 -0.57 -4.80 12.37
CA LYS A 31 -1.30 -3.53 12.33
C LYS A 31 -1.16 -2.78 11.01
N ILE A 32 -0.53 -3.40 10.01
CA ILE A 32 -0.34 -2.88 8.66
C ILE A 32 -0.77 -3.92 7.63
N LEU A 33 -1.40 -3.47 6.55
CA LEU A 33 -1.61 -4.23 5.33
C LEU A 33 -1.13 -3.39 4.15
N ILE A 34 -0.35 -3.99 3.27
CA ILE A 34 0.13 -3.36 2.04
C ILE A 34 -0.69 -3.88 0.86
N GLN A 35 -1.24 -2.98 0.07
CA GLN A 35 -1.93 -3.27 -1.17
C GLN A 35 -1.10 -2.75 -2.34
N VAL A 36 -0.60 -3.67 -3.17
CA VAL A 36 -0.04 -3.34 -4.48
C VAL A 36 -1.17 -3.39 -5.48
N LEU A 37 -1.47 -2.24 -6.08
CA LEU A 37 -2.63 -2.04 -6.95
C LEU A 37 -2.16 -1.90 -8.39
N ASP A 38 -2.10 -3.00 -9.11
CA ASP A 38 -1.53 -3.08 -10.45
C ASP A 38 -2.59 -2.88 -11.55
N ASP A 39 -2.49 -1.78 -12.27
CA ASP A 39 -3.28 -1.46 -13.48
C ASP A 39 -2.48 -1.68 -14.78
N SER A 40 -1.36 -2.40 -14.73
CA SER A 40 -0.53 -2.73 -15.89
C SER A 40 -1.30 -3.49 -16.96
N ASP A 41 -1.09 -3.17 -18.22
CA ASP A 41 -1.52 -3.98 -19.38
C ASP A 41 -0.36 -4.76 -20.02
N ASP A 42 0.87 -4.46 -19.63
CA ASP A 42 2.06 -5.21 -20.02
C ASP A 42 2.20 -6.49 -19.19
N PRO A 43 2.15 -7.69 -19.81
CA PRO A 43 2.20 -8.96 -19.07
C PRO A 43 3.52 -9.19 -18.32
N THR A 44 4.63 -8.61 -18.81
CA THR A 44 5.93 -8.71 -18.15
C THR A 44 5.93 -7.89 -16.86
N ALA A 45 5.41 -6.66 -16.89
CA ALA A 45 5.26 -5.84 -15.69
C ALA A 45 4.37 -6.53 -14.65
N GLN A 46 3.21 -7.05 -15.07
CA GLN A 46 2.30 -7.79 -14.18
C GLN A 46 3.00 -8.97 -13.49
N LEU A 47 3.78 -9.76 -14.24
CA LEU A 47 4.50 -10.90 -13.70
C LEU A 47 5.54 -10.46 -12.65
N LEU A 48 6.35 -9.46 -12.98
CA LEU A 48 7.39 -8.93 -12.10
C LEU A 48 6.81 -8.39 -10.79
N ILE A 49 5.77 -7.56 -10.88
CA ILE A 49 5.10 -6.95 -9.72
C ILE A 49 4.48 -8.05 -8.83
N LYS A 50 3.76 -9.00 -9.44
CA LYS A 50 3.12 -10.10 -8.73
C LYS A 50 4.14 -10.99 -8.02
N ASP A 51 5.26 -11.30 -8.66
CA ASP A 51 6.31 -12.15 -8.10
C ASP A 51 7.04 -11.48 -6.92
N GLU A 52 7.30 -10.17 -6.99
CA GLU A 52 7.87 -9.44 -5.85
C GLU A 52 6.90 -9.39 -4.67
N VAL A 53 5.60 -9.20 -4.91
CA VAL A 53 4.59 -9.30 -3.85
C VAL A 53 4.59 -10.70 -3.21
N HIS A 54 4.65 -11.77 -4.02
CA HIS A 54 4.71 -13.13 -3.50
C HIS A 54 5.98 -13.42 -2.71
N LYS A 55 7.13 -12.88 -3.12
CA LYS A 55 8.38 -12.96 -2.36
C LYS A 55 8.22 -12.32 -0.99
N TRP A 56 7.79 -11.06 -0.91
CA TRP A 56 7.58 -10.37 0.38
C TRP A 56 6.53 -11.05 1.27
N LYS A 57 5.48 -11.60 0.66
CA LYS A 57 4.47 -12.37 1.39
C LYS A 57 5.07 -13.63 2.02
N ARG A 58 5.95 -14.35 1.32
CA ARG A 58 6.67 -15.52 1.87
C ARG A 58 7.61 -15.12 3.00
N ASP A 59 8.19 -13.93 2.92
CA ASP A 59 9.07 -13.37 3.95
C ASP A 59 8.31 -12.77 5.14
N GLY A 60 6.98 -12.95 5.20
CA GLY A 60 6.14 -12.59 6.34
C GLY A 60 5.53 -11.20 6.30
N ALA A 61 5.64 -10.47 5.18
CA ALA A 61 4.92 -9.22 5.00
C ALA A 61 3.41 -9.47 4.86
N ASN A 62 2.59 -8.65 5.52
CA ASN A 62 1.16 -8.62 5.28
C ASN A 62 0.87 -7.77 4.03
N ILE A 63 0.94 -8.40 2.86
CA ILE A 63 0.85 -7.75 1.55
C ILE A 63 -0.10 -8.51 0.61
N VAL A 64 -0.83 -7.77 -0.21
CA VAL A 64 -1.73 -8.30 -1.24
C VAL A 64 -1.47 -7.64 -2.58
N TYR A 65 -1.44 -8.47 -3.63
CA TYR A 65 -1.43 -8.03 -5.01
C TYR A 65 -2.88 -7.95 -5.52
N ARG A 66 -3.22 -6.86 -6.19
CA ARG A 66 -4.53 -6.68 -6.82
C ARG A 66 -4.34 -6.16 -8.24
N HIS A 67 -4.92 -6.87 -9.20
CA HIS A 67 -4.96 -6.44 -10.59
C HIS A 67 -6.41 -6.25 -11.05
N ARG A 68 -6.66 -5.24 -11.88
CA ARG A 68 -8.00 -4.96 -12.43
C ARG A 68 -7.99 -5.18 -13.93
N VAL A 69 -8.97 -5.92 -14.41
CA VAL A 69 -9.18 -6.14 -15.85
C VAL A 69 -9.77 -4.88 -16.51
N ILE A 70 -10.57 -4.10 -15.79
CA ILE A 70 -11.21 -2.88 -16.30
C ILE A 70 -10.56 -1.66 -15.65
N ARG A 71 -9.84 -0.87 -16.45
CA ARG A 71 -9.09 0.33 -16.03
C ARG A 71 -9.97 1.59 -15.99
N ASP A 72 -11.17 1.48 -15.44
CA ASP A 72 -12.06 2.63 -15.35
C ASP A 72 -11.61 3.58 -14.23
N GLY A 73 -11.65 4.88 -14.51
CA GLY A 73 -11.22 5.95 -13.60
C GLY A 73 -9.71 6.01 -13.31
N TYR A 74 -8.85 5.28 -14.06
CA TYR A 74 -7.39 5.28 -13.91
C TYR A 74 -6.95 5.10 -12.44
N LYS A 75 -5.96 5.89 -11.98
CA LYS A 75 -5.42 5.87 -10.60
C LYS A 75 -6.50 6.05 -9.54
N ALA A 76 -7.41 7.01 -9.71
CA ALA A 76 -8.48 7.27 -8.75
C ALA A 76 -9.47 6.09 -8.66
N GLY A 77 -9.81 5.49 -9.81
CA GLY A 77 -10.61 4.28 -9.88
C GLY A 77 -9.93 3.10 -9.20
N ASN A 78 -8.61 2.96 -9.35
CA ASN A 78 -7.82 1.89 -8.75
C ASN A 78 -7.89 1.95 -7.22
N LEU A 79 -7.56 3.12 -6.67
CA LEU A 79 -7.64 3.40 -5.24
C LEU A 79 -9.05 3.16 -4.69
N LYS A 80 -10.08 3.68 -5.38
CA LYS A 80 -11.48 3.48 -4.99
C LYS A 80 -11.87 1.99 -4.97
N SER A 81 -11.47 1.23 -5.97
CA SER A 81 -11.78 -0.21 -6.04
C SER A 81 -11.12 -1.00 -4.92
N ALA A 82 -9.91 -0.60 -4.51
CA ALA A 82 -9.18 -1.21 -3.42
C ALA A 82 -9.85 -0.91 -2.07
N MET A 83 -10.37 0.30 -1.89
CA MET A 83 -11.14 0.70 -0.71
C MET A 83 -12.50 0.00 -0.57
N ASN A 84 -13.05 -0.55 -1.66
CA ASN A 84 -14.29 -1.34 -1.61
C ASN A 84 -14.09 -2.77 -1.06
N CYS A 85 -12.86 -3.19 -0.79
CA CYS A 85 -12.61 -4.48 -0.16
C CYS A 85 -13.13 -4.49 1.29
N SER A 86 -13.76 -5.59 1.71
CA SER A 86 -14.36 -5.70 3.05
C SER A 86 -13.36 -5.40 4.17
N TYR A 87 -12.14 -5.95 4.07
CA TYR A 87 -11.08 -5.76 5.05
C TYR A 87 -10.56 -4.32 5.11
N ALA A 88 -10.78 -3.47 4.10
CA ALA A 88 -10.28 -2.09 4.12
C ALA A 88 -10.92 -1.28 5.27
N LYS A 89 -12.14 -1.67 5.69
CA LYS A 89 -12.88 -1.06 6.79
C LYS A 89 -12.25 -1.32 8.17
N ASP A 90 -11.39 -2.33 8.27
CA ASP A 90 -10.68 -2.67 9.52
C ASP A 90 -9.47 -1.75 9.77
N TYR A 91 -9.15 -0.88 8.80
CA TYR A 91 -8.03 0.05 8.86
C TYR A 91 -8.53 1.49 9.06
N GLU A 92 -7.86 2.19 9.97
CA GLU A 92 -8.25 3.52 10.45
C GLU A 92 -7.60 4.62 9.62
N PHE A 93 -6.38 4.36 9.14
CA PHE A 93 -5.63 5.26 8.29
C PHE A 93 -5.30 4.58 6.97
N VAL A 94 -5.27 5.37 5.90
CA VAL A 94 -4.77 4.95 4.59
C VAL A 94 -3.58 5.84 4.23
N ALA A 95 -2.43 5.23 3.95
CA ALA A 95 -1.28 5.89 3.37
C ALA A 95 -1.14 5.48 1.91
N ILE A 96 -0.96 6.44 1.01
CA ILE A 96 -0.85 6.19 -0.43
C ILE A 96 0.52 6.67 -0.88
N PHE A 97 1.26 5.81 -1.56
CA PHE A 97 2.57 6.14 -2.12
C PHE A 97 2.58 5.85 -3.62
N ASP A 98 3.14 6.77 -4.40
CA ASP A 98 3.32 6.54 -5.83
C ASP A 98 4.37 5.46 -6.10
N ALA A 99 4.30 4.83 -7.28
CA ALA A 99 5.10 3.65 -7.63
C ALA A 99 6.61 3.90 -7.66
N ASP A 100 7.06 5.14 -7.69
CA ASP A 100 8.47 5.56 -7.65
C ASP A 100 8.89 6.15 -6.29
N PHE A 101 7.95 6.26 -5.33
CA PHE A 101 8.23 6.82 -4.02
C PHE A 101 8.72 5.75 -3.04
N GLN A 102 9.85 6.04 -2.39
CA GLN A 102 10.47 5.19 -1.39
C GLN A 102 10.37 5.86 -0.02
N PRO A 103 9.30 5.60 0.77
CA PRO A 103 9.16 6.21 2.08
C PRO A 103 10.30 5.79 2.99
N SER A 104 10.74 6.70 3.86
CA SER A 104 11.66 6.34 4.94
C SER A 104 10.98 5.36 5.90
N PRO A 105 11.71 4.41 6.52
CA PRO A 105 11.10 3.40 7.39
C PRO A 105 10.27 3.99 8.54
N ASP A 106 10.64 5.17 9.04
CA ASP A 106 9.97 5.90 10.13
C ASP A 106 8.75 6.73 9.69
N PHE A 107 8.39 6.74 8.40
CA PHE A 107 7.33 7.58 7.84
C PHE A 107 6.01 7.46 8.62
N LEU A 108 5.53 6.24 8.87
CA LEU A 108 4.26 6.03 9.58
C LEU A 108 4.31 6.50 11.03
N THR A 109 5.43 6.26 11.74
CA THR A 109 5.60 6.72 13.12
C THR A 109 5.60 8.24 13.20
N ARG A 110 6.19 8.93 12.21
CA ARG A 110 6.24 10.39 12.17
C ARG A 110 4.94 11.05 11.71
N THR A 111 4.10 10.35 10.97
CA THR A 111 2.85 10.90 10.43
C THR A 111 1.64 10.50 11.26
N VAL A 112 1.43 9.20 11.48
CA VAL A 112 0.26 8.66 12.20
C VAL A 112 0.20 9.13 13.65
N SER A 113 1.36 9.36 14.28
CA SER A 113 1.42 9.86 15.67
C SER A 113 0.71 11.19 15.86
N HIS A 114 0.65 12.05 14.84
CA HIS A 114 0.04 13.37 14.94
C HIS A 114 -1.49 13.30 15.01
N PHE A 115 -2.09 12.25 14.47
CA PHE A 115 -3.54 12.01 14.56
C PHE A 115 -3.97 11.49 15.93
N LYS A 116 -3.06 10.83 16.68
CA LYS A 116 -3.35 10.29 18.02
C LYS A 116 -3.34 11.33 19.14
N VAL A 117 -2.84 12.54 18.88
CA VAL A 117 -2.77 13.61 19.90
C VAL A 117 -4.12 14.32 20.06
N ILE A 118 -5.05 14.17 19.11
CA ILE A 118 -6.33 14.89 19.10
C ILE A 118 -7.39 14.24 20.03
N ASP A 119 -7.14 13.04 20.59
CA ASP A 119 -8.06 12.40 21.54
C ASP A 119 -7.89 12.84 23.01
N TYR A 120 -6.93 13.73 23.32
CA TYR A 120 -6.69 14.24 24.69
C TYR A 120 -7.10 15.70 24.89
N VAL A 121 -8.24 16.11 24.32
CA VAL A 121 -8.90 17.36 24.71
C VAL A 121 -10.25 17.04 25.33
N HIS A 122 -10.22 16.63 26.59
CA HIS A 122 -11.38 16.78 27.46
C HIS A 122 -11.52 18.27 27.78
N VAL A 123 -12.44 18.95 27.09
CA VAL A 123 -13.01 20.20 27.60
C VAL A 123 -14.28 19.79 28.34
N PHE A 124 -14.29 20.09 29.65
CA PHE A 124 -15.48 19.97 30.50
C PHE A 124 -16.61 20.87 30.00
#